data_AF-A0A093Z7J3-F1
#
_entry.id   AF-A0A093Z7J3-F1
#
_cell.length_a   1.000
_cell.length_b   1.000
_cell.length_c   1.000
_cell.angle_alpha   90.00
_cell.angle_beta   90.00
_cell.angle_gamma   90.00
#
_symmetry.space_group_name_H-M   'P 1'
#
loop_
_entity.id
_entity.type
_entity.pdbx_description
1 polymer ?
#
loop_
_entity_poly.entity_id
_entity_poly.type
_entity_poly.pdbx_seq_one_letter_code
_entity_poly.pdbx_strand_id
1 'polypeptide(L)'
;MRPFSTSARALFKKLGFPVESIPGPHRSAYDKFFAPGGGAEQKFGKIKSALVRSRGGNPVHQSSFNKADKAWIISVFVEGEKDKAACHIYEDGTGTRKKGDRRE
;
A
#
# COMPACT_ATOMS: atom_id res chain seq x y z
N MET A 1 20.52 22.22 -13.59
CA MET A 1 19.36 21.31 -13.52
C MET A 1 19.87 19.94 -13.08
N ARG A 2 19.40 19.41 -11.94
CA ARG A 2 19.74 18.06 -11.48
C ARG A 2 18.76 17.07 -12.14
N PRO A 3 19.21 16.05 -12.89
CA PRO A 3 18.30 15.00 -13.34
C PRO A 3 17.87 14.20 -12.11
N PHE A 4 16.60 14.33 -11.71
CA PHE A 4 15.98 13.41 -10.74
C PHE A 4 15.76 12.07 -11.44
N SER A 5 16.82 11.26 -11.48
CA SER A 5 16.73 9.87 -11.88
C SER A 5 16.21 9.06 -10.70
N THR A 6 14.88 8.94 -10.58
CA THR A 6 14.26 8.04 -9.60
C THR A 6 13.41 7.03 -10.34
N SER A 7 14.05 6.02 -10.89
CA SER A 7 13.38 4.79 -11.33
C SER A 7 14.06 3.58 -10.70
N ALA A 8 14.35 3.66 -9.39
CA ALA A 8 14.53 2.45 -8.61
C ALA A 8 13.15 1.79 -8.49
N ARG A 9 12.80 0.90 -9.44
CA ARG A 9 11.68 -0.02 -9.21
C ARG A 9 12.09 -0.88 -8.02
N ALA A 10 11.52 -0.61 -6.85
CA ALA A 10 11.69 -1.47 -5.69
C ALA A 10 11.21 -2.87 -6.09
N LEU A 11 12.15 -3.78 -6.33
CA LEU A 11 11.88 -5.13 -6.80
C LEU A 11 11.52 -6.01 -5.60
N PHE A 12 10.37 -5.75 -4.98
CA PHE A 12 9.83 -6.59 -3.91
C PHE A 12 8.88 -7.63 -4.49
N LYS A 13 8.73 -8.76 -3.80
CA LYS A 13 7.79 -9.81 -4.23
C LYS A 13 6.35 -9.33 -4.07
N LYS A 14 5.65 -9.14 -5.19
CA LYS A 14 4.21 -8.90 -5.22
C LYS A 14 3.49 -10.24 -5.15
N LEU A 15 2.64 -10.43 -4.13
CA LEU A 15 1.92 -11.67 -3.85
C LEU A 15 0.42 -11.40 -3.72
N GLY A 16 -0.41 -12.45 -3.83
CA GLY A 16 -1.86 -12.35 -3.64
C GLY A 16 -2.61 -11.85 -4.88
N PHE A 17 -3.60 -10.99 -4.68
CA PHE A 17 -4.46 -10.51 -5.76
C PHE A 17 -3.66 -9.70 -6.79
N PRO A 18 -3.87 -9.91 -8.11
CA PRO A 18 -3.12 -9.20 -9.14
C PRO A 18 -3.33 -7.69 -9.03
N VAL A 19 -2.24 -6.94 -8.82
CA VAL A 19 -2.25 -5.47 -8.74
C VAL A 19 -2.86 -4.84 -9.99
N GLU A 20 -2.78 -5.52 -11.12
CA GLU A 20 -3.32 -5.07 -12.41
C GLU A 20 -4.85 -5.07 -12.45
N SER A 21 -5.50 -5.91 -11.63
CA SER A 21 -6.95 -5.98 -11.50
C SER A 21 -7.49 -5.02 -10.45
N ILE A 22 -6.63 -4.21 -9.81
CA ILE A 22 -7.03 -3.14 -8.92
C ILE A 22 -7.56 -1.96 -9.76
N PRO A 23 -8.68 -1.31 -9.37
CA PRO A 23 -9.17 -0.11 -10.03
C PRO A 23 -8.09 0.97 -10.18
N GLY A 24 -8.08 1.67 -11.32
CA GLY A 24 -7.07 2.66 -11.69
C GLY A 24 -6.62 3.65 -10.60
N PRO A 25 -7.53 4.31 -9.85
CA PRO A 25 -7.12 5.28 -8.84
C PRO A 25 -6.40 4.60 -7.65
N HIS A 26 -6.92 3.46 -7.17
CA HIS A 26 -6.30 2.65 -6.12
C HIS A 26 -5.00 1.97 -6.56
N ARG A 27 -4.87 1.61 -7.84
CA ARG A 27 -3.62 1.11 -8.42
C ARG A 27 -2.54 2.18 -8.38
N SER A 28 -2.88 3.39 -8.80
CA SER A 28 -1.97 4.55 -8.74
C SER A 28 -1.56 4.85 -7.30
N ALA A 29 -2.50 4.72 -6.35
CA ALA A 29 -2.22 4.85 -4.93
C ALA A 29 -1.26 3.77 -4.41
N TYR A 30 -1.46 2.51 -4.81
CA TYR A 30 -0.55 1.42 -4.49
C TYR A 30 0.87 1.72 -5.02
N ASP A 31 0.99 2.10 -6.28
CA ASP A 31 2.29 2.42 -6.88
C ASP A 31 2.96 3.62 -6.20
N LYS A 32 2.21 4.64 -5.77
CA LYS A 32 2.72 5.76 -4.97
C LYS A 32 3.17 5.33 -3.57
N PHE A 33 2.38 4.52 -2.88
CA PHE A 33 2.67 4.07 -1.52
C PHE A 33 3.95 3.23 -1.46
N PHE A 34 4.15 2.37 -2.48
CA PHE A 34 5.34 1.53 -2.63
C PHE A 34 6.47 2.17 -3.46
N ALA A 35 6.33 3.44 -3.86
CA ALA A 35 7.41 4.16 -4.51
C ALA A 35 8.61 4.32 -3.56
N PRO A 36 9.84 4.46 -4.08
CA PRO A 36 11.02 4.75 -3.26
C PRO A 36 10.80 6.01 -2.41
N GLY A 37 11.02 5.90 -1.10
CA GLY A 37 10.74 6.97 -0.12
C GLY A 37 9.25 7.17 0.20
N GLY A 38 8.35 6.34 -0.34
CA GLY A 38 6.91 6.40 -0.08
C GLY A 38 6.52 5.87 1.31
N GLY A 39 5.22 5.91 1.60
CA GLY A 39 4.67 5.52 2.91
C GLY A 39 5.01 4.08 3.33
N ALA A 40 5.18 3.16 2.38
CA ALA A 40 5.60 1.79 2.68
C ALA A 40 7.00 1.75 3.30
N GLU A 41 7.99 2.41 2.67
CA GLU A 41 9.37 2.41 3.16
C GLU A 41 9.51 3.20 4.45
N GLN A 42 8.76 4.30 4.60
CA GLN A 42 8.76 5.08 5.84
C GLN A 42 8.23 4.25 7.02
N LYS A 43 7.17 3.46 6.81
CA LYS A 43 6.54 2.66 7.86
C LYS A 43 7.26 1.33 8.14
N PHE A 44 7.75 0.63 7.12
CA PHE A 44 8.28 -0.74 7.21
C PHE A 44 9.78 -0.87 6.92
N GLY A 45 10.44 0.20 6.50
CA GLY A 45 11.80 0.15 5.98
C GLY A 45 11.85 -0.50 4.59
N LYS A 46 12.99 -1.10 4.24
CA LYS A 46 13.17 -1.73 2.92
C LYS A 46 12.16 -2.87 2.72
N ILE A 47 11.34 -2.77 1.68
CA ILE A 47 10.24 -3.72 1.43
C ILE A 47 10.78 -5.02 0.84
N LYS A 48 10.41 -6.16 1.44
CA LYS A 48 10.76 -7.51 0.96
C LYS A 48 9.63 -8.11 0.13
N SER A 49 8.39 -8.03 0.64
CA SER A 49 7.21 -8.50 -0.07
C SER A 49 5.96 -7.69 0.28
N ALA A 50 4.99 -7.69 -0.63
CA ALA A 50 3.68 -7.11 -0.40
C ALA A 50 2.60 -8.04 -0.96
N LEU A 51 1.67 -8.44 -0.10
CA LEU A 51 0.56 -9.32 -0.44
C LEU A 51 -0.75 -8.54 -0.46
N VAL A 52 -1.35 -8.39 -1.64
CA VAL A 52 -2.67 -7.73 -1.77
C VAL A 52 -3.76 -8.71 -1.35
N ARG A 53 -4.55 -8.32 -0.35
CA ARG A 53 -5.70 -9.09 0.11
C ARG A 53 -6.96 -8.62 -0.59
N SER A 54 -7.74 -9.56 -1.10
CA SER A 54 -9.10 -9.33 -1.58
C SER A 54 -10.12 -9.90 -0.61
N ARG A 55 -11.24 -9.20 -0.40
CA ARG A 55 -12.41 -9.74 0.29
C ARG A 55 -13.45 -10.16 -0.75
N GLY A 56 -13.73 -11.45 -0.85
CA GLY A 56 -14.72 -11.97 -1.80
C GLY A 56 -14.40 -11.66 -3.26
N GLY A 57 -13.11 -11.68 -3.64
CA GLY A 57 -12.66 -11.33 -4.99
C GLY A 57 -12.48 -9.84 -5.27
N ASN A 58 -12.86 -8.96 -4.33
CA ASN A 58 -12.69 -7.51 -4.47
C ASN A 58 -11.48 -7.01 -3.68
N PRO A 59 -10.46 -6.40 -4.32
CA PRO A 59 -9.31 -5.83 -3.63
C PRO A 59 -9.65 -4.53 -2.90
N VAL A 60 -10.60 -3.77 -3.44
CA VAL A 60 -11.05 -2.49 -2.88
C VAL A 60 -12.27 -2.71 -2.00
N HIS A 61 -12.20 -2.27 -0.75
CA HIS A 61 -13.28 -2.40 0.23
C HIS A 61 -13.18 -1.30 1.28
N GLN A 62 -14.18 -1.18 2.13
CA GLN A 62 -14.16 -0.20 3.22
C GLN A 62 -13.20 -0.62 4.33
N SER A 63 -12.57 0.37 4.96
CA SER A 63 -11.57 0.15 6.01
C SER A 63 -12.13 -0.67 7.17
N SER A 64 -11.51 -1.82 7.44
CA SER A 64 -11.84 -2.63 8.60
C SER A 64 -11.26 -2.08 9.92
N PHE A 65 -10.29 -1.16 9.85
CA PHE A 65 -9.65 -0.57 11.04
C PHE A 65 -10.51 0.53 11.66
N ASN A 66 -11.21 1.29 10.83
CA ASN A 66 -12.13 2.31 11.30
C ASN A 66 -13.46 2.16 10.57
N LYS A 67 -14.43 1.50 11.21
CA LYS A 67 -15.78 1.30 10.65
C LYS A 67 -16.54 2.61 10.39
N ALA A 68 -16.13 3.72 11.00
CA ALA A 68 -16.68 5.05 10.73
C ALA A 68 -16.06 5.69 9.47
N ASP A 69 -14.87 5.23 9.05
CA ASP A 69 -14.17 5.70 7.85
C ASP A 69 -14.71 4.93 6.64
N LYS A 70 -15.63 5.55 5.90
CA LYS A 70 -16.25 4.98 4.70
C LYS A 70 -15.36 5.04 3.46
N ALA A 71 -14.09 5.43 3.61
CA ALA A 71 -13.15 5.47 2.51
C ALA A 71 -12.89 4.07 1.93
N TRP A 72 -12.78 4.04 0.61
CA TRP A 72 -12.39 2.86 -0.15
C TRP A 72 -10.88 2.67 -0.06
N ILE A 73 -10.46 1.51 0.45
CA ILE A 73 -9.07 1.15 0.66
C ILE A 73 -8.71 -0.17 -0.01
N ILE A 74 -7.41 -0.39 -0.18
CA ILE A 74 -6.84 -1.72 -0.46
C ILE A 74 -6.17 -2.23 0.80
N SER A 75 -6.46 -3.46 1.20
CA SER A 75 -5.68 -4.12 2.25
C SER A 75 -4.46 -4.81 1.66
N VAL A 76 -3.28 -4.43 2.13
CA VAL A 76 -2.01 -5.04 1.73
C VAL A 76 -1.28 -5.52 2.98
N PHE A 77 -0.78 -6.74 2.97
CA PHE A 77 0.14 -7.20 3.99
C PHE A 77 1.57 -6.95 3.52
N VAL A 78 2.30 -6.12 4.25
CA VAL A 78 3.65 -5.70 3.88
C VAL A 78 4.62 -6.38 4.80
N GLU A 79 5.64 -7.01 4.23
CA GLU A 79 6.82 -7.47 4.96
C GLU A 79 7.99 -6.58 4.57
N GLY A 80 8.39 -5.72 5.49
CA GLY A 80 9.60 -4.93 5.38
C GLY A 80 10.74 -5.48 6.23
N GLU A 81 11.86 -4.78 6.19
CA GLU A 81 13.02 -5.07 7.01
C GLU A 81 12.76 -4.86 8.50
N LYS A 82 12.02 -3.78 8.85
CA LYS A 82 11.75 -3.42 10.25
C LYS A 82 10.60 -4.22 10.86
N ASP A 83 9.54 -4.43 10.08
CA ASP A 83 8.29 -4.97 10.59
C ASP A 83 7.47 -5.66 9.49
N LYS A 84 6.47 -6.45 9.90
CA LYS A 84 5.51 -7.09 8.99
C LYS A 84 4.09 -6.90 9.51
N ALA A 85 3.27 -6.16 8.76
CA ALA A 85 1.90 -5.87 9.18
C ALA A 85 0.94 -5.65 8.01
N ALA A 86 -0.35 -5.71 8.33
CA ALA A 86 -1.39 -5.27 7.40
C ALA A 86 -1.46 -3.74 7.35
N CYS A 87 -1.64 -3.21 6.15
CA CYS A 87 -1.87 -1.81 5.85
C CYS A 87 -3.13 -1.64 5.02
N HIS A 88 -3.82 -0.53 5.26
CA HIS A 88 -4.89 -0.04 4.40
C HIS A 88 -4.36 1.14 3.60
N ILE A 89 -4.30 0.98 2.28
CA ILE A 89 -3.89 2.02 1.35
C ILE A 89 -5.15 2.71 0.82
N TYR A 90 -5.19 4.02 0.96
CA TYR A 90 -6.29 4.89 0.52
C TYR A 90 -6.07 5.34 -0.92
N GLU A 91 -7.12 5.84 -1.57
CA GLU A 91 -7.07 6.30 -2.96
C GLU A 91 -6.07 7.45 -3.20
N ASP A 92 -5.77 8.23 -2.16
CA ASP A 92 -4.81 9.34 -2.21
C ASP A 92 -3.33 8.88 -2.23
N GLY A 93 -3.07 7.58 -2.02
CA GLY A 93 -1.71 7.02 -1.94
C GLY A 93 -1.15 6.93 -0.52
N THR A 94 -1.89 7.38 0.49
CA THR A 94 -1.50 7.24 1.90
C THR A 94 -1.91 5.87 2.44
N GLY A 95 -1.26 5.44 3.51
CA GLY A 95 -1.55 4.19 4.19
C GLY A 95 -1.68 4.32 5.72
N THR A 96 -2.47 3.43 6.32
CA THR A 96 -2.55 3.28 7.78
C THR A 96 -2.34 1.83 8.20
N ARG A 97 -1.68 1.62 9.34
CA ARG A 97 -1.45 0.29 9.95
C ARG A 97 -2.48 -0.09 11.01
N LYS A 98 -3.18 0.89 11.57
CA LYS A 98 -4.13 0.73 12.67
C LYS A 98 -5.07 1.91 12.74
N LYS A 99 -6.13 1.79 13.54
CA LYS A 99 -7.04 2.90 13.84
C LYS A 99 -6.26 4.05 14.49
N GLY A 100 -6.39 5.26 13.96
CA GLY A 100 -5.71 6.45 14.46
C GLY A 100 -4.23 6.57 14.05
N ASP A 101 -3.73 5.70 13.18
CA ASP A 101 -2.40 5.88 12.56
C ASP A 101 -2.42 7.11 11.64
N ARG A 102 -1.29 7.81 11.54
CA ARG A 102 -1.15 8.87 10.53
C ARG A 102 -1.17 8.26 9.12
N ARG A 103 -1.93 8.91 8.25
CA ARG A 103 -1.93 8.65 6.81
C ARG A 103 -0.60 9.16 6.25
N GLU A 104 0.27 8.23 5.86
CA GLU A 104 1.58 8.51 5.23
C GLU A 104 1.71 7.74 3.92
#